data_AF-A0A7Y2GHB4-F1
#
_entry.id   AF-A0A7Y2GHB4-F1
#
_cell.length_a   1.000
_cell.length_b   1.000
_cell.length_c   1.000
_cell.angle_alpha   90.00
_cell.angle_beta   90.00
_cell.angle_gamma   90.00
#
_symmetry.space_group_name_H-M   'P 1'
#
loop_
_entity.id
_entity.type
_entity.pdbx_description
1 polymer ?
#
loop_
_entity_poly.entity_id
_entity_poly.type
_entity_poly.pdbx_seq_one_letter_code
_entity_poly.pdbx_strand_id
1 'polypeptide(L)'
;GKEVEIVEAIMTLGRTSENVLSFTEDSNVSRFHAEIEKRAEGDYWLIDLGSSNGTELNGNGATEAPLNDGDEIVLGGSTVIRFAYGTEEEKKEEPEAEEEESEAADAPETAKPDAAAAGTKSSNSMYLLVFAAIAIGLGVVLAVAAMGFYFSKDTTESASGCTAAAEIISPENGDILSESTSVEIEIDNGSCVDEVIFEIGGKEFARTQDPPYEVTLDPDRFANMSDGRDRKINIVLIDSDGNKIRQNNEIAISIETIEAATPTPETPGGGTPVDTKNGDNSQVPVQTSLIDTQEMAKAVLPKITGNSAYNINNQQFLSAVAKMTAEYRSEGFYARALKYRDVINYQYLREQNLDPSLGYVLAMSRTKFQPVARAEGAGLWRMNNQLVLDNAYNGICGAETIASETQKCAAIASSSYLKDIILNVFNGDVIYGVAAFGMDKQEAALWNASLPNDPAVRRDFWKVIRNPQRKQEVVRFFAAALVLENPKKFGLDRDMPISTLYPAYAE
;
A
#
# COMPACT_ATOMS: atom_id res chain seq x y z
N GLY A 1 21.51 -10.33 39.20
CA GLY A 1 20.89 -9.65 38.04
C GLY A 1 19.83 -8.69 38.57
N LYS A 2 19.32 -7.81 37.71
CA LYS A 2 18.12 -7.02 38.01
C LYS A 2 16.90 -7.83 37.58
N GLU A 3 15.92 -7.99 38.45
CA GLU A 3 14.64 -8.62 38.11
C GLU A 3 13.67 -7.55 37.60
N VAL A 4 12.94 -7.87 36.54
CA VAL A 4 11.96 -6.98 35.91
C VAL A 4 10.70 -7.78 35.62
N GLU A 5 9.58 -7.34 36.18
CA GLU A 5 8.29 -7.98 35.97
C GLU A 5 7.73 -7.64 34.58
N ILE A 6 7.21 -8.65 33.88
CA ILE A 6 6.56 -8.48 32.58
C ILE A 6 5.11 -8.04 32.79
N VAL A 7 4.92 -6.72 32.87
CA VAL A 7 3.62 -6.07 33.11
C VAL A 7 2.84 -5.75 31.82
N GLU A 8 3.53 -5.54 30.70
CA GLU A 8 2.92 -5.20 29.41
C GLU A 8 2.69 -6.44 28.53
N ALA A 9 1.77 -6.33 27.56
CA ALA A 9 1.54 -7.40 26.60
C ALA A 9 2.76 -7.66 25.70
N ILE A 10 3.59 -6.63 25.48
CA ILE A 10 4.86 -6.72 24.76
C ILE A 10 5.92 -5.99 25.59
N MET A 11 7.02 -6.66 25.90
CA MET A 11 8.19 -6.06 26.57
C MET A 11 9.36 -6.01 25.59
N THR A 12 9.80 -4.81 25.24
CA THR A 12 10.91 -4.60 24.30
C THR A 12 12.27 -4.67 24.98
N LEU A 13 13.25 -5.28 24.31
CA LEU A 13 14.62 -5.49 24.75
C LEU A 13 15.58 -4.86 23.74
N GLY A 14 16.51 -4.02 24.19
CA GLY A 14 17.48 -3.42 23.26
C GLY A 14 18.40 -2.40 23.89
N ARG A 15 19.33 -1.86 23.11
CA ARG A 15 20.33 -0.91 23.61
C ARG A 15 19.79 0.51 23.83
N THR A 16 18.78 0.95 23.10
CA THR A 16 18.25 2.32 23.31
C THR A 16 17.44 2.39 24.58
N SER A 17 17.44 3.56 25.22
CA SER A 17 16.62 3.86 26.40
C SER A 17 15.11 3.86 26.13
N GLU A 18 14.72 3.74 24.86
CA GLU A 18 13.32 3.59 24.43
C GLU A 18 12.78 2.17 24.63
N ASN A 19 13.62 1.18 24.94
CA ASN A 19 13.18 -0.17 25.28
C ASN A 19 12.74 -0.26 26.74
N VAL A 20 11.76 -1.13 27.01
CA VAL A 20 11.32 -1.44 28.37
C VAL A 20 12.49 -2.01 29.19
N LEU A 21 13.26 -2.94 28.61
CA LEU A 21 14.53 -3.39 29.16
C LEU A 21 15.68 -2.87 28.28
N SER A 22 16.40 -1.87 28.78
CA SER A 22 17.48 -1.22 28.04
C SER A 22 18.88 -1.63 28.51
N PHE A 23 19.76 -1.89 27.54
CA PHE A 23 21.16 -2.29 27.73
C PHE A 23 22.09 -1.26 27.07
N THR A 24 22.05 -0.01 27.55
CA THR A 24 22.70 1.15 26.90
C THR A 24 24.19 1.00 26.65
N GLU A 25 24.87 0.26 27.53
CA GLU A 25 26.32 0.07 27.49
C GLU A 25 26.77 -1.08 26.57
N ASP A 26 25.86 -1.98 26.17
CA ASP A 26 26.23 -3.16 25.37
C ASP A 26 26.06 -2.90 23.87
N SER A 27 27.16 -2.49 23.22
CA SER A 27 27.18 -2.20 21.78
C SER A 27 26.83 -3.38 20.87
N ASN A 28 26.91 -4.63 21.35
CA ASN A 28 26.52 -5.81 20.58
C ASN A 28 25.01 -6.02 20.57
N VAL A 29 24.29 -5.36 21.46
CA VAL A 29 22.83 -5.34 21.49
C VAL A 29 22.35 -4.26 20.51
N SER A 30 21.55 -4.68 19.51
CA SER A 30 20.85 -3.76 18.60
C SER A 30 19.94 -2.78 19.35
N ARG A 31 19.66 -1.63 18.73
CA ARG A 31 18.88 -0.55 19.33
C ARG A 31 17.53 -1.05 19.85
N PHE A 32 16.79 -1.76 19.02
CA PHE A 32 15.68 -2.64 19.39
C PHE A 32 16.13 -4.02 18.93
N HIS A 33 16.29 -4.96 19.86
CA HIS A 33 16.94 -6.24 19.59
C HIS A 33 15.93 -7.37 19.50
N ALA A 34 15.12 -7.51 20.52
CA ALA A 34 14.11 -8.55 20.64
C ALA A 34 12.93 -8.01 21.45
N GLU A 35 11.83 -8.74 21.47
CA GLU A 35 10.71 -8.50 22.36
C GLU A 35 10.21 -9.80 22.98
N ILE A 36 9.63 -9.69 24.17
CA ILE A 36 8.87 -10.77 24.81
C ILE A 36 7.39 -10.43 24.69
N GLU A 37 6.65 -11.25 23.96
CA GLU A 37 5.20 -11.11 23.77
C GLU A 37 4.45 -12.07 24.70
N LYS A 38 3.44 -11.55 25.42
CA LYS A 38 2.48 -12.33 26.19
C LYS A 38 1.29 -12.72 25.30
N ARG A 39 1.16 -14.01 25.00
CA ARG A 39 0.08 -14.58 24.18
C ARG A 39 -1.08 -15.11 25.05
N ALA A 40 -2.09 -15.67 24.40
CA ALA A 40 -3.25 -16.26 25.08
C ALA A 40 -2.80 -17.35 26.11
N GLU A 41 -3.59 -17.52 27.16
CA GLU A 41 -3.37 -18.55 28.20
C GLU A 41 -2.10 -18.39 29.06
N GLY A 42 -1.39 -17.25 28.98
CA GLY A 42 -0.22 -16.96 29.83
C GLY A 42 1.10 -17.44 29.23
N ASP A 43 1.09 -17.84 27.96
CA ASP A 43 2.29 -18.17 27.20
C ASP A 43 3.11 -16.92 26.88
N TYR A 44 4.43 -17.06 26.94
CA TYR A 44 5.37 -16.00 26.57
C TYR A 44 6.20 -16.45 25.38
N TRP A 45 6.51 -15.52 24.49
CA TRP A 45 7.28 -15.79 23.28
C TRP A 45 8.39 -14.76 23.13
N LEU A 46 9.59 -15.23 22.80
CA LEU A 46 10.73 -14.42 22.41
C LEU A 46 10.70 -14.22 20.91
N ILE A 47 10.80 -12.96 20.46
CA ILE A 47 10.82 -12.58 19.05
C ILE A 47 12.05 -11.71 18.80
N ASP A 48 12.94 -12.14 17.91
CA ASP A 48 14.07 -11.32 17.46
C ASP A 48 13.58 -10.31 16.40
N LEU A 49 13.93 -9.04 16.56
CA LEU A 49 13.46 -7.95 15.70
C LEU A 49 14.39 -7.69 14.50
N GLY A 50 15.11 -8.71 14.05
CA GLY A 50 16.13 -8.59 13.02
C GLY A 50 17.44 -8.02 13.57
N SER A 51 17.84 -8.48 14.75
CA SER A 51 19.04 -7.99 15.43
C SER A 51 20.30 -8.29 14.63
N SER A 52 21.31 -7.42 14.77
CA SER A 52 22.53 -7.50 13.95
C SER A 52 23.42 -8.70 14.32
N ASN A 53 23.36 -9.13 15.58
CA ASN A 53 24.18 -10.21 16.11
C ASN A 53 23.35 -11.45 16.52
N GLY A 54 22.03 -11.41 16.29
CA GLY A 54 21.11 -12.49 16.62
C GLY A 54 20.75 -12.57 18.12
N THR A 55 19.64 -13.26 18.35
CA THR A 55 19.17 -13.70 19.67
C THR A 55 19.36 -15.20 19.80
N GLU A 56 19.81 -15.67 20.97
CA GLU A 56 19.88 -17.09 21.30
C GLU A 56 18.92 -17.42 22.45
N LEU A 57 18.29 -18.59 22.38
CA LEU A 57 17.51 -19.20 23.44
C LEU A 57 18.14 -20.55 23.80
N ASN A 58 18.62 -20.70 25.03
CA ASN A 58 19.31 -21.89 25.55
C ASN A 58 20.48 -22.34 24.63
N GLY A 59 21.26 -21.37 24.14
CA GLY A 59 22.42 -21.59 23.26
C GLY A 59 22.10 -21.92 21.80
N ASN A 60 20.84 -21.79 21.37
CA ASN A 60 20.44 -21.95 19.97
C ASN A 60 19.90 -20.62 19.43
N GLY A 61 20.28 -20.24 18.20
CA GLY A 61 19.72 -19.06 17.55
C GLY A 61 18.19 -19.14 17.45
N ALA A 62 17.51 -18.07 17.86
CA ALA A 62 16.07 -17.96 17.90
C ALA A 62 15.61 -16.69 17.17
N THR A 63 14.76 -16.86 16.15
CA THR A 63 14.06 -15.75 15.49
C THR A 63 12.68 -15.54 16.10
N GLU A 64 12.00 -16.63 16.44
CA GLU A 64 10.77 -16.64 17.22
C GLU A 64 10.69 -17.98 17.96
N ALA A 65 10.48 -17.96 19.29
CA ALA A 65 10.41 -19.18 20.08
C ALA A 65 9.54 -18.99 21.35
N PRO A 66 8.78 -20.02 21.77
CA PRO A 66 8.10 -19.98 23.06
C PRO A 66 9.13 -19.96 24.20
N LEU A 67 8.85 -19.17 25.25
CA LEU A 67 9.63 -19.10 26.47
C LEU A 67 9.00 -19.96 27.56
N ASN A 68 9.84 -20.75 28.22
CA ASN A 68 9.50 -21.59 29.36
C ASN A 68 10.26 -21.14 30.60
N ASP A 69 9.73 -21.49 31.77
CA ASP A 69 10.36 -21.20 33.05
C ASP A 69 11.83 -21.67 33.10
N GLY A 70 12.72 -20.76 33.48
CA GLY A 70 14.15 -21.01 33.60
C GLY A 70 14.96 -20.81 32.32
N ASP A 71 14.32 -20.51 31.19
CA ASP A 71 14.99 -20.32 29.90
C ASP A 71 16.03 -19.18 29.94
N GLU A 72 17.14 -19.39 29.26
CA GLU A 72 18.22 -18.41 29.13
C GLU A 72 18.20 -17.78 27.73
N ILE A 73 18.05 -16.46 27.70
CA ILE A 73 18.06 -15.64 26.50
C ILE A 73 19.39 -14.91 26.42
N VAL A 74 20.10 -15.00 25.29
CA VAL A 74 21.32 -14.24 25.05
C VAL A 74 21.11 -13.29 23.88
N LEU A 75 21.28 -11.98 24.12
CA LEU A 75 21.20 -10.95 23.10
C LEU A 75 22.61 -10.59 22.63
N GLY A 76 22.84 -10.68 21.32
CA GLY A 76 24.10 -10.27 20.68
C GLY A 76 25.36 -10.97 21.19
N GLY A 77 25.20 -12.13 21.83
CA GLY A 77 26.30 -12.93 22.37
C GLY A 77 26.93 -12.42 23.66
N SER A 78 26.42 -11.34 24.28
CA SER A 78 27.02 -10.72 25.47
C SER A 78 26.05 -10.42 26.61
N THR A 79 24.80 -10.08 26.30
CA THR A 79 23.79 -9.80 27.32
C THR A 79 22.97 -11.06 27.62
N VAL A 80 22.92 -11.50 28.88
CA VAL A 80 22.22 -12.72 29.30
C VAL A 80 21.02 -12.37 30.19
N ILE A 81 19.85 -12.89 29.84
CA ILE A 81 18.58 -12.72 30.55
C ILE A 81 18.06 -14.11 30.91
N ARG A 82 17.54 -14.29 32.12
CA ARG A 82 16.85 -15.52 32.53
C ARG A 82 15.36 -15.23 32.65
N PHE A 83 14.54 -16.03 31.97
CA PHE A 83 13.09 -15.96 32.06
C PHE A 83 12.60 -16.86 33.20
N ALA A 84 11.64 -16.39 33.98
CA ALA A 84 11.03 -17.16 35.07
C ALA A 84 9.57 -16.76 35.27
N TYR A 85 8.72 -17.73 35.61
CA TYR A 85 7.36 -17.45 36.10
C TYR A 85 7.42 -17.00 37.55
N GLY A 86 6.73 -15.91 37.87
CA GLY A 86 6.58 -15.47 39.26
C GLY A 86 5.84 -16.52 40.07
N THR A 87 6.52 -17.17 41.01
CA THR A 87 5.86 -17.92 42.08
C THR A 87 5.27 -16.92 43.06
N GLU A 88 3.98 -17.01 43.38
CA GLU A 88 3.32 -16.19 44.41
C GLU A 88 3.81 -16.54 45.83
N GLU A 89 5.12 -16.47 46.11
CA GLU A 89 5.66 -16.41 47.46
C GLU A 89 6.98 -15.62 47.43
N GLU A 90 6.90 -14.33 47.77
CA GLU A 90 7.65 -13.68 48.87
C GLU A 90 7.69 -12.16 48.69
N LYS A 91 6.90 -11.49 49.54
CA LYS A 91 7.00 -10.07 49.83
C LYS A 91 7.75 -9.93 51.16
N LYS A 92 9.04 -9.59 51.11
CA LYS A 92 9.97 -9.08 52.16
C LYS A 92 11.38 -9.26 51.58
N GLU A 93 12.39 -8.41 51.72
CA GLU A 93 12.65 -7.21 52.51
C GLU A 93 13.88 -6.54 51.86
N GLU A 94 13.96 -5.20 51.87
CA GLU A 94 15.20 -4.42 51.63
C GLU A 94 16.17 -4.67 52.81
N PRO A 95 17.51 -4.62 52.63
CA PRO A 95 18.19 -3.34 52.92
C PRO A 95 19.48 -3.02 52.12
N GLU A 96 19.70 -1.72 51.98
CA GLU A 96 20.93 -0.89 52.13
C GLU A 96 22.33 -1.38 51.66
N ALA A 97 22.88 -0.56 50.74
CA ALA A 97 24.20 0.09 50.72
C ALA A 97 25.47 -0.63 51.24
N GLU A 98 26.52 -0.62 50.42
CA GLU A 98 27.83 -0.06 50.82
C GLU A 98 28.74 0.19 49.60
N GLU A 99 29.43 1.33 49.67
CA GLU A 99 30.47 1.86 48.79
C GLU A 99 31.78 1.06 48.99
N GLU A 100 32.66 1.02 47.99
CA GLU A 100 34.06 1.46 48.16
C GLU A 100 34.87 1.44 46.85
N GLU A 101 35.78 2.42 46.83
CA GLU A 101 36.66 2.96 45.80
C GLU A 101 38.04 2.28 45.83
N SER A 102 38.79 2.22 44.71
CA SER A 102 40.26 2.32 44.76
C SER A 102 40.92 2.50 43.39
N GLU A 103 41.70 3.57 43.34
CA GLU A 103 42.56 4.19 42.34
C GLU A 103 43.79 3.42 41.78
N ALA A 104 44.08 3.76 40.51
CA ALA A 104 45.32 4.34 39.95
C ALA A 104 46.64 3.56 39.69
N ALA A 105 47.18 3.95 38.53
CA ALA A 105 48.59 4.20 38.16
C ALA A 105 49.56 3.02 38.01
N ASP A 106 50.20 2.90 36.85
CA ASP A 106 51.51 3.52 36.62
C ASP A 106 52.03 3.23 35.19
N ALA A 107 52.73 4.20 34.62
CA ALA A 107 53.60 4.08 33.44
C ALA A 107 54.89 4.84 33.77
N PRO A 108 56.08 4.31 33.45
CA PRO A 108 56.95 5.01 32.48
C PRO A 108 57.78 4.03 31.59
N GLU A 109 57.94 4.29 30.28
CA GLU A 109 58.98 5.12 29.62
C GLU A 109 60.32 4.37 29.35
N THR A 110 60.65 4.03 28.10
CA THR A 110 61.79 4.53 27.25
C THR A 110 62.33 3.29 26.47
N ALA A 111 62.90 3.27 25.27
CA ALA A 111 63.60 4.26 24.45
C ALA A 111 63.57 3.88 22.95
N LYS A 112 63.68 4.90 22.09
CA LYS A 112 64.08 4.91 20.65
C LYS A 112 65.64 4.80 20.55
N PRO A 113 66.32 4.90 19.38
CA PRO A 113 65.93 4.79 17.95
C PRO A 113 66.88 3.84 17.14
N ASP A 114 66.59 3.44 15.90
CA ASP A 114 67.06 3.98 14.58
C ASP A 114 67.19 2.73 13.65
N ALA A 115 67.09 2.69 12.32
CA ALA A 115 66.78 3.63 11.25
C ALA A 115 66.53 2.79 9.97
N ALA A 116 65.79 3.37 9.01
CA ALA A 116 65.83 3.13 7.54
C ALA A 116 65.45 1.72 7.00
N ALA A 117 64.75 1.53 5.88
CA ALA A 117 64.39 2.39 4.75
C ALA A 117 63.16 1.82 4.01
N ALA A 118 62.41 2.72 3.34
CA ALA A 118 61.66 2.61 2.07
C ALA A 118 60.79 1.35 1.82
N GLY A 119 59.46 1.46 1.65
CA GLY A 119 58.74 2.10 0.53
C GLY A 119 58.26 0.99 -0.42
N THR A 120 57.00 0.85 -0.85
CA THR A 120 56.01 1.85 -1.31
C THR A 120 54.62 1.21 -1.36
N LYS A 121 53.55 1.97 -1.06
CA LYS A 121 52.13 1.62 -1.22
C LYS A 121 51.65 1.88 -2.66
N SER A 122 50.61 1.17 -3.11
CA SER A 122 49.73 1.62 -4.20
C SER A 122 48.27 1.29 -3.89
N SER A 123 47.45 2.33 -3.82
CA SER A 123 45.99 2.32 -3.87
C SER A 123 45.56 3.53 -4.72
N ASN A 124 44.65 3.26 -5.65
CA ASN A 124 44.07 4.18 -6.62
C ASN A 124 43.38 5.40 -6.00
N SER A 125 43.48 6.55 -6.66
CA SER A 125 42.37 7.50 -6.80
C SER A 125 42.62 8.55 -7.90
N MET A 126 41.72 8.55 -8.89
CA MET A 126 41.01 9.68 -9.54
C MET A 126 41.73 10.91 -10.16
N TYR A 127 41.22 11.23 -11.37
CA TYR A 127 41.05 12.55 -12.04
C TYR A 127 42.01 13.06 -13.14
N LEU A 128 41.36 13.32 -14.30
CA LEU A 128 41.48 14.43 -15.27
C LEU A 128 42.71 14.56 -16.21
N LEU A 129 42.40 14.38 -17.50
CA LEU A 129 42.59 15.32 -18.64
C LEU A 129 43.74 15.14 -19.67
N VAL A 130 43.25 14.91 -20.91
CA VAL A 130 43.72 15.34 -22.25
C VAL A 130 44.98 14.73 -22.88
N PHE A 131 44.84 13.95 -23.97
CA PHE A 131 44.75 14.40 -25.38
C PHE A 131 44.85 13.21 -26.37
N ALA A 132 44.09 13.36 -27.46
CA ALA A 132 44.37 12.89 -28.82
C ALA A 132 44.33 11.39 -29.15
N ALA A 133 43.20 10.96 -29.74
CA ALA A 133 43.20 9.92 -30.76
C ALA A 133 42.06 10.17 -31.78
N ILE A 134 42.37 10.95 -32.81
CA ILE A 134 41.70 10.93 -34.11
C ILE A 134 42.08 9.60 -34.76
N ALA A 135 41.11 8.69 -35.01
CA ALA A 135 41.13 7.73 -36.14
C ALA A 135 40.01 6.68 -36.20
N ILE A 136 39.01 6.60 -35.30
CA ILE A 136 37.98 5.52 -35.37
C ILE A 136 36.55 6.06 -35.22
N GLY A 137 36.28 7.26 -35.75
CA GLY A 137 34.98 7.95 -35.58
C GLY A 137 34.03 7.90 -36.79
N LEU A 138 34.44 7.42 -37.96
CA LEU A 138 33.70 7.64 -39.21
C LEU A 138 33.11 6.39 -39.87
N GLY A 139 33.21 5.22 -39.23
CA GLY A 139 32.64 3.97 -39.75
C GLY A 139 31.28 3.58 -39.15
N VAL A 140 30.95 4.02 -37.94
CA VAL A 140 29.79 3.50 -37.19
C VAL A 140 28.54 4.40 -37.32
N VAL A 141 28.71 5.66 -37.72
CA VAL A 141 27.57 6.61 -37.87
C VAL A 141 26.72 6.31 -39.13
N LEU A 142 27.30 5.67 -40.16
CA LEU A 142 26.57 5.38 -41.41
C LEU A 142 25.82 4.04 -41.41
N ALA A 143 26.09 3.14 -40.44
CA ALA A 143 25.37 1.87 -40.33
C ALA A 143 24.09 1.96 -39.49
N VAL A 144 23.99 2.94 -38.58
CA VAL A 144 22.79 3.14 -37.74
C VAL A 144 21.68 3.90 -38.48
N ALA A 145 22.02 4.76 -39.44
CA ALA A 145 21.05 5.52 -40.23
C ALA A 145 20.26 4.65 -41.25
N ALA A 146 20.83 3.52 -41.70
CA ALA A 146 20.17 2.63 -42.65
C ALA A 146 19.25 1.58 -41.99
N MET A 147 19.47 1.27 -40.70
CA MET A 147 18.63 0.33 -39.96
C MET A 147 17.44 1.02 -39.28
N GLY A 148 17.55 2.31 -38.94
CA GLY A 148 16.43 3.13 -38.47
C GLY A 148 15.40 3.50 -39.54
N PHE A 149 15.72 3.37 -40.82
CA PHE A 149 14.79 3.65 -41.92
C PHE A 149 14.00 2.41 -42.37
N TYR A 150 14.40 1.19 -41.96
CA TYR A 150 13.73 -0.05 -42.35
C TYR A 150 12.71 -0.55 -41.32
N PHE A 151 12.70 0.00 -40.10
CA PHE A 151 11.74 -0.38 -39.05
C PHE A 151 10.63 0.66 -38.78
N SER A 152 10.56 1.76 -39.55
CA SER A 152 9.52 2.80 -39.39
C SER A 152 8.43 2.74 -40.47
N LYS A 153 8.14 1.55 -41.02
CA LYS A 153 7.04 1.39 -41.97
C LYS A 153 6.10 0.24 -41.58
N ASP A 154 5.52 0.36 -40.39
CA ASP A 154 4.23 -0.23 -40.04
C ASP A 154 3.38 0.84 -39.34
N THR A 155 3.14 1.95 -40.06
CA THR A 155 1.95 2.76 -39.81
C THR A 155 0.86 2.21 -40.70
N THR A 156 -0.07 1.46 -40.11
CA THR A 156 -1.37 1.18 -40.72
C THR A 156 -2.07 2.52 -40.96
N GLU A 157 -2.21 2.92 -42.23
CA GLU A 157 -3.07 4.03 -42.64
C GLU A 157 -4.51 3.70 -42.25
N SER A 158 -5.05 4.38 -41.23
CA SER A 158 -6.48 4.45 -40.99
C SER A 158 -7.11 5.32 -42.09
N ALA A 159 -7.99 4.73 -42.89
CA ALA A 159 -8.66 5.38 -44.02
C ALA A 159 -9.56 6.58 -43.63
N SER A 160 -9.82 6.78 -42.33
CA SER A 160 -10.75 7.78 -41.80
C SER A 160 -10.14 9.16 -41.55
N GLY A 161 -8.81 9.31 -41.50
CA GLY A 161 -8.15 10.55 -41.04
C GLY A 161 -8.50 10.99 -39.61
N CYS A 162 -9.47 10.32 -38.96
CA CYS A 162 -9.92 10.54 -37.61
C CYS A 162 -8.98 9.86 -36.63
N THR A 163 -8.33 10.65 -35.79
CA THR A 163 -7.37 10.22 -34.77
C THR A 163 -8.02 10.08 -33.40
N ALA A 164 -9.33 9.82 -33.36
CA ALA A 164 -10.07 9.68 -32.11
C ALA A 164 -9.65 8.39 -31.39
N ALA A 165 -9.38 8.51 -30.09
CA ALA A 165 -9.02 7.41 -29.23
C ALA A 165 -10.02 7.34 -28.07
N ALA A 166 -10.58 6.17 -27.81
CA ALA A 166 -11.51 5.95 -26.71
C ALA A 166 -10.91 5.05 -25.64
N GLU A 167 -11.07 5.43 -24.38
CA GLU A 167 -10.62 4.69 -23.21
C GLU A 167 -11.83 4.34 -22.33
N ILE A 168 -11.88 3.09 -21.86
CA ILE A 168 -12.91 2.64 -20.93
C ILE A 168 -12.51 3.04 -19.52
N ILE A 169 -13.33 3.88 -18.89
CA ILE A 169 -13.10 4.45 -17.56
C ILE A 169 -13.74 3.58 -16.47
N SER A 170 -14.84 2.91 -16.80
CA SER A 170 -15.54 1.94 -15.95
C SER A 170 -16.22 0.91 -16.84
N PRO A 171 -16.27 -0.38 -16.48
CA PRO A 171 -15.53 -1.02 -15.39
C PRO A 171 -14.00 -1.07 -15.66
N GLU A 172 -13.20 -1.44 -14.67
CA GLU A 172 -11.75 -1.60 -14.80
C GLU A 172 -11.38 -3.01 -15.32
N ASN A 173 -10.16 -3.13 -15.87
CA ASN A 173 -9.63 -4.44 -16.27
C ASN A 173 -9.47 -5.36 -15.04
N GLY A 174 -10.13 -6.51 -15.10
CA GLY A 174 -10.18 -7.53 -14.06
C GLY A 174 -11.40 -7.45 -13.14
N ASP A 175 -12.32 -6.50 -13.36
CA ASP A 175 -13.52 -6.36 -12.52
C ASP A 175 -14.45 -7.57 -12.61
N ILE A 176 -15.09 -7.88 -11.48
CA ILE A 176 -16.13 -8.90 -11.37
C ILE A 176 -17.47 -8.17 -11.27
N LEU A 177 -18.33 -8.38 -12.26
CA LEU A 177 -19.64 -7.75 -12.32
C LEU A 177 -20.69 -8.72 -11.76
N SER A 178 -21.26 -8.35 -10.63
CA SER A 178 -22.36 -9.07 -9.96
C SER A 178 -23.68 -8.29 -9.99
N GLU A 179 -23.64 -7.00 -10.36
CA GLU A 179 -24.80 -6.13 -10.53
C GLU A 179 -24.68 -5.25 -11.79
N SER A 180 -25.79 -4.62 -12.18
CA SER A 180 -25.83 -3.69 -13.32
C SER A 180 -24.80 -2.57 -13.14
N THR A 181 -23.85 -2.49 -14.07
CA THR A 181 -22.68 -1.61 -13.98
C THR A 181 -22.69 -0.61 -15.14
N SER A 182 -22.33 0.65 -14.87
CA SER A 182 -22.19 1.64 -15.93
C SER A 182 -20.85 1.50 -16.64
N VAL A 183 -20.91 1.32 -17.96
CA VAL A 183 -19.75 1.33 -18.84
C VAL A 183 -19.56 2.75 -19.35
N GLU A 184 -18.54 3.42 -18.82
CA GLU A 184 -18.22 4.81 -19.10
C GLU A 184 -16.96 4.87 -19.96
N ILE A 185 -16.95 5.71 -21.00
CA ILE A 185 -15.77 5.93 -21.84
C ILE A 185 -15.43 7.40 -21.98
N GLU A 186 -14.14 7.69 -22.13
CA GLU A 186 -13.62 9.00 -22.50
C GLU A 186 -13.07 8.94 -23.93
N ILE A 187 -13.30 9.99 -24.73
CA ILE A 187 -12.86 10.05 -26.12
C ILE A 187 -11.96 11.26 -26.33
N ASP A 188 -10.68 11.00 -26.62
CA ASP A 188 -9.72 11.98 -27.08
C ASP A 188 -9.89 12.26 -28.57
N ASN A 189 -9.76 13.53 -28.98
CA ASN A 189 -9.96 13.98 -30.37
C ASN A 189 -11.32 13.55 -30.97
N GLY A 190 -12.36 13.44 -30.14
CA GLY A 190 -13.68 12.91 -30.52
C GLY A 190 -14.52 13.76 -31.47
N SER A 191 -14.03 14.89 -31.98
CA SER A 191 -14.81 15.78 -32.87
C SER A 191 -15.20 15.16 -34.21
N CYS A 192 -14.54 14.06 -34.59
CA CYS A 192 -14.84 13.28 -35.80
C CYS A 192 -15.64 12.00 -35.53
N VAL A 193 -16.04 11.75 -34.27
CA VAL A 193 -16.82 10.57 -33.88
C VAL A 193 -18.31 10.91 -33.99
N ASP A 194 -19.04 10.08 -34.72
CA ASP A 194 -20.49 10.16 -34.92
C ASP A 194 -21.24 9.16 -34.04
N GLU A 195 -20.66 7.97 -33.83
CA GLU A 195 -21.28 6.92 -33.03
C GLU A 195 -20.22 6.09 -32.28
N VAL A 196 -20.59 5.61 -31.10
CA VAL A 196 -19.79 4.68 -30.29
C VAL A 196 -20.55 3.38 -30.12
N ILE A 197 -19.89 2.26 -30.39
CA ILE A 197 -20.42 0.90 -30.23
C ILE A 197 -19.63 0.18 -29.13
N PHE A 198 -20.35 -0.44 -28.22
CA PHE A 198 -19.81 -1.23 -27.11
C PHE A 198 -20.01 -2.72 -27.41
N GLU A 199 -18.91 -3.46 -27.42
CA GLU A 199 -18.91 -4.89 -27.68
C GLU A 199 -18.44 -5.68 -26.46
N ILE A 200 -19.04 -6.83 -26.20
CA ILE A 200 -18.60 -7.81 -25.21
C ILE A 200 -18.38 -9.17 -25.89
N GLY A 201 -17.16 -9.71 -25.77
CA GLY A 201 -16.80 -10.96 -26.45
C GLY A 201 -16.96 -10.91 -27.98
N GLY A 202 -16.78 -9.73 -28.58
CA GLY A 202 -16.94 -9.48 -30.02
C GLY A 202 -18.40 -9.36 -30.49
N LYS A 203 -19.35 -9.18 -29.58
CA LYS A 203 -20.76 -8.90 -29.91
C LYS A 203 -21.17 -7.55 -29.35
N GLU A 204 -21.81 -6.73 -30.18
CA GLU A 204 -22.41 -5.48 -29.75
C GLU A 204 -23.50 -5.72 -28.68
N PHE A 205 -23.44 -4.95 -27.59
CA PHE A 205 -24.51 -4.92 -26.59
C PHE A 205 -25.17 -3.55 -26.42
N ALA A 206 -24.47 -2.46 -26.78
CA ALA A 206 -24.99 -1.11 -26.69
C ALA A 206 -24.30 -0.17 -27.70
N ARG A 207 -24.93 0.97 -27.97
CA ARG A 207 -24.42 2.06 -28.80
C ARG A 207 -24.93 3.41 -28.30
N THR A 208 -24.16 4.47 -28.49
CA THR A 208 -24.59 5.86 -28.23
C THR A 208 -23.96 6.84 -29.22
N GLN A 209 -24.64 7.95 -29.47
CA GLN A 209 -24.23 9.02 -30.41
C GLN A 209 -23.91 10.33 -29.68
N ASP A 210 -24.43 10.52 -28.47
CA ASP A 210 -24.31 11.77 -27.72
C ASP A 210 -23.53 11.57 -26.41
N PRO A 211 -22.64 12.50 -26.04
CA PRO A 211 -22.00 12.51 -24.72
C PRO A 211 -23.01 12.88 -23.60
N PRO A 212 -22.85 12.34 -22.38
CA PRO A 212 -21.78 11.45 -21.93
C PRO A 212 -21.89 10.05 -22.56
N TYR A 213 -20.75 9.49 -22.95
CA TYR A 213 -20.70 8.16 -23.57
C TYR A 213 -20.75 7.09 -22.47
N GLU A 214 -21.95 6.85 -21.96
CA GLU A 214 -22.22 5.94 -20.85
C GLU A 214 -23.35 4.98 -21.22
N VAL A 215 -23.16 3.68 -20.97
CA VAL A 215 -24.17 2.65 -21.20
C VAL A 215 -24.21 1.66 -20.04
N THR A 216 -25.41 1.23 -19.66
CA THR A 216 -25.54 0.22 -18.59
C THR A 216 -25.32 -1.19 -19.13
N LEU A 217 -24.38 -1.91 -18.53
CA LEU A 217 -24.17 -3.33 -18.73
C LEU A 217 -24.85 -4.10 -17.60
N ASP A 218 -25.89 -4.85 -17.95
CA ASP A 218 -26.64 -5.71 -17.02
C ASP A 218 -26.15 -7.17 -17.14
N PRO A 219 -25.46 -7.72 -16.12
CA PRO A 219 -24.95 -9.09 -16.13
C PRO A 219 -26.01 -10.17 -16.40
N ASP A 220 -27.26 -9.96 -15.98
CA ASP A 220 -28.35 -10.94 -16.11
C ASP A 220 -28.69 -11.21 -17.58
N ARG A 221 -28.51 -10.21 -18.45
CA ARG A 221 -28.70 -10.35 -19.91
C ARG A 221 -27.65 -11.26 -20.57
N PHE A 222 -26.58 -11.56 -19.84
CA PHE A 222 -25.46 -12.40 -20.27
C PHE A 222 -25.25 -13.60 -19.35
N ALA A 223 -26.31 -14.07 -18.65
CA ALA A 223 -26.24 -15.23 -17.76
C ALA A 223 -25.70 -16.52 -18.42
N ASN A 224 -25.78 -16.62 -19.76
CA ASN A 224 -25.17 -17.71 -20.53
C ASN A 224 -23.65 -17.57 -20.72
N MET A 225 -23.06 -16.46 -20.29
CA MET A 225 -21.63 -16.14 -20.34
C MET A 225 -20.94 -16.29 -18.97
N SER A 226 -21.69 -16.59 -17.92
CA SER A 226 -21.26 -16.83 -16.53
C SER A 226 -20.57 -18.20 -16.37
N ASP A 227 -19.49 -18.43 -17.12
CA ASP A 227 -18.71 -19.67 -17.09
C ASP A 227 -17.36 -19.51 -16.38
N GLY A 228 -17.19 -18.41 -15.64
CA GLY A 228 -15.96 -18.06 -14.94
C GLY A 228 -14.81 -17.65 -15.87
N ARG A 229 -15.08 -17.41 -17.17
CA ARG A 229 -14.08 -16.89 -18.12
C ARG A 229 -14.22 -15.40 -18.29
N ASP A 230 -13.08 -14.74 -18.40
CA ASP A 230 -13.04 -13.31 -18.71
C ASP A 230 -13.62 -13.02 -20.09
N ARG A 231 -14.41 -11.94 -20.15
CA ARG A 231 -15.01 -11.37 -21.35
C ARG A 231 -14.36 -10.03 -21.64
N LYS A 232 -13.95 -9.86 -22.88
CA LYS A 232 -13.34 -8.61 -23.32
C LYS A 232 -14.44 -7.62 -23.69
N ILE A 233 -14.42 -6.45 -23.06
CA ILE A 233 -15.17 -5.28 -23.51
C ILE A 233 -14.27 -4.50 -24.47
N ASN A 234 -14.81 -4.20 -25.65
CA ASN A 234 -14.15 -3.45 -26.70
C ASN A 234 -15.01 -2.25 -27.11
N ILE A 235 -14.36 -1.16 -27.48
CA ILE A 235 -15.02 0.02 -28.04
C ILE A 235 -14.71 0.12 -29.54
N VAL A 236 -15.74 0.40 -30.32
CA VAL A 236 -15.61 0.71 -31.75
C VAL A 236 -16.18 2.10 -31.98
N LEU A 237 -15.34 3.02 -32.42
CA LEU A 237 -15.79 4.36 -32.82
C LEU A 237 -16.13 4.35 -34.31
N ILE A 238 -17.19 5.08 -34.67
CA ILE A 238 -17.63 5.29 -36.05
C ILE A 238 -17.45 6.78 -36.36
N ASP A 239 -16.77 7.09 -37.45
CA ASP A 239 -16.67 8.47 -37.93
C ASP A 239 -17.92 8.91 -38.69
N SER A 240 -18.00 10.21 -39.03
CA SER A 240 -19.12 10.78 -39.80
C SER A 240 -19.31 10.19 -41.20
N ASP A 241 -18.31 9.49 -41.74
CA ASP A 241 -18.36 8.81 -43.03
C ASP A 241 -18.72 7.32 -42.89
N GLY A 242 -18.97 6.85 -41.66
CA GLY A 242 -19.33 5.47 -41.33
C GLY A 242 -18.15 4.50 -41.22
N ASN A 243 -16.91 4.99 -41.20
CA ASN A 243 -15.73 4.14 -41.05
C ASN A 243 -15.50 3.76 -39.59
N LYS A 244 -15.16 2.49 -39.36
CA LYS A 244 -14.80 1.96 -38.04
C LYS A 244 -13.36 2.33 -37.69
N ILE A 245 -13.19 3.01 -36.56
CA ILE A 245 -11.91 3.30 -35.94
C ILE A 245 -11.71 2.28 -34.81
N ARG A 246 -10.84 1.29 -35.06
CA ARG A 246 -10.52 0.28 -34.06
C ARG A 246 -9.71 0.90 -32.93
N GLN A 247 -10.14 0.65 -31.70
CA GLN A 247 -9.43 1.03 -30.49
C GLN A 247 -8.49 -0.12 -30.09
N ASN A 248 -7.35 0.20 -29.50
CA ASN A 248 -6.38 -0.79 -29.01
C ASN A 248 -6.55 -1.07 -27.50
N ASN A 249 -7.69 -0.68 -26.94
CA ASN A 249 -7.95 -0.56 -25.52
C ASN A 249 -9.09 -1.53 -25.21
N GLU A 250 -8.75 -2.76 -24.86
CA GLU A 250 -9.69 -3.79 -24.42
C GLU A 250 -9.52 -4.04 -22.92
N ILE A 251 -10.62 -4.21 -22.20
CA ILE A 251 -10.60 -4.62 -20.79
C ILE A 251 -11.24 -6.00 -20.65
N ALA A 252 -10.66 -6.85 -19.81
CA ALA A 252 -11.19 -8.15 -19.46
C ALA A 252 -12.03 -8.02 -18.18
N ILE A 253 -13.28 -8.47 -18.21
CA ILE A 253 -14.16 -8.50 -17.03
C ILE A 253 -14.67 -9.92 -16.79
N SER A 254 -14.97 -10.27 -15.55
CA SER A 254 -15.60 -11.52 -15.16
C SER A 254 -17.07 -11.25 -14.79
N ILE A 255 -18.00 -12.10 -15.24
CA ILE A 255 -19.42 -12.00 -14.85
C ILE A 255 -19.68 -13.05 -13.77
N GLU A 256 -20.14 -12.63 -12.60
CA GLU A 256 -20.49 -13.55 -11.52
C GLU A 256 -21.75 -14.33 -11.90
N THR A 257 -21.73 -15.64 -11.67
CA THR A 257 -22.91 -16.47 -11.85
C THR A 257 -23.72 -16.30 -10.58
N ILE A 258 -24.89 -15.67 -10.66
CA ILE A 258 -25.86 -15.80 -9.57
C ILE A 258 -26.12 -17.30 -9.45
N GLU A 259 -25.64 -17.90 -8.36
CA GLU A 259 -26.02 -19.25 -7.97
C GLU A 259 -27.55 -19.24 -7.93
N ALA A 260 -28.17 -19.86 -8.94
CA ALA A 260 -29.61 -19.99 -8.99
C ALA A 260 -30.04 -20.58 -7.65
N ALA A 261 -30.79 -19.80 -6.87
CA ALA A 261 -31.23 -20.16 -5.54
C ALA A 261 -31.66 -21.63 -5.54
N THR A 262 -30.89 -22.47 -4.86
CA THR A 262 -31.22 -23.88 -4.73
C THR A 262 -32.54 -23.94 -3.98
N PRO A 263 -33.60 -24.57 -4.52
CA PRO A 263 -34.87 -24.60 -3.82
C PRO A 263 -34.70 -25.41 -2.53
N THR A 264 -34.84 -24.73 -1.40
CA THR A 264 -34.93 -25.34 -0.08
C THR A 264 -36.00 -26.44 -0.12
N PRO A 265 -35.74 -27.67 0.36
CA PRO A 265 -36.76 -28.71 0.37
C PRO A 265 -37.90 -28.32 1.31
N GLU A 266 -39.08 -28.11 0.75
CA GLU A 266 -40.32 -27.98 1.51
C GLU A 266 -40.54 -29.24 2.37
N THR A 267 -40.62 -29.06 3.69
CA THR A 267 -41.26 -30.04 4.56
C THR A 267 -42.69 -29.57 4.82
N PRO A 268 -43.73 -30.38 4.54
CA PRO A 268 -45.11 -29.97 4.69
C PRO A 268 -45.62 -30.22 6.10
N GLY A 269 -46.37 -29.27 6.67
CA GLY A 269 -47.15 -29.55 7.89
C GLY A 269 -47.69 -28.35 8.68
N GLY A 270 -48.83 -27.80 8.24
CA GLY A 270 -50.05 -27.64 9.06
C GLY A 270 -50.16 -26.55 10.14
N GLY A 271 -51.04 -25.56 9.88
CA GLY A 271 -52.00 -24.87 10.80
C GLY A 271 -51.43 -24.13 12.03
N THR A 272 -51.82 -22.91 12.41
CA THR A 272 -53.03 -22.07 12.24
C THR A 272 -52.63 -20.63 12.71
N PRO A 273 -53.41 -19.57 12.43
CA PRO A 273 -52.95 -18.18 12.52
C PRO A 273 -53.09 -17.59 13.93
N VAL A 274 -52.09 -16.81 14.37
CA VAL A 274 -52.22 -15.88 15.50
C VAL A 274 -51.53 -14.56 15.15
N ASP A 275 -52.29 -13.49 15.40
CA ASP A 275 -52.08 -12.09 15.06
C ASP A 275 -50.82 -11.42 15.62
N THR A 276 -50.26 -10.54 14.78
CA THR A 276 -49.63 -9.23 15.05
C THR A 276 -48.56 -9.11 16.15
N LYS A 277 -47.36 -8.68 15.74
CA LYS A 277 -46.97 -7.26 15.81
C LYS A 277 -45.70 -6.99 15.00
N ASN A 278 -45.82 -5.96 14.15
CA ASN A 278 -44.76 -5.32 13.39
C ASN A 278 -43.55 -4.96 14.26
N GLY A 279 -42.39 -5.39 13.80
CA GLY A 279 -41.09 -4.78 14.06
C GLY A 279 -40.34 -4.76 12.74
N ASP A 280 -40.88 -4.00 11.78
CA ASP A 280 -40.20 -3.70 10.52
C ASP A 280 -38.97 -2.84 10.86
N ASN A 281 -37.83 -3.50 11.02
CA ASN A 281 -36.53 -2.87 11.01
C ASN A 281 -35.97 -3.00 9.60
N SER A 282 -36.66 -2.40 8.63
CA SER A 282 -36.08 -2.00 7.36
C SER A 282 -34.87 -1.11 7.68
N GLN A 283 -33.67 -1.70 7.61
CA GLN A 283 -32.43 -0.94 7.74
C GLN A 283 -32.37 0.05 6.58
N VAL A 284 -32.72 1.31 6.88
CA VAL A 284 -32.47 2.44 6.01
C VAL A 284 -30.95 2.53 5.80
N PRO A 285 -30.45 2.66 4.56
CA PRO A 285 -29.04 2.88 4.32
C PRO A 285 -28.62 4.16 5.05
N VAL A 286 -27.74 4.03 6.04
CA VAL A 286 -27.12 5.19 6.70
C VAL A 286 -26.27 5.92 5.65
N GLN A 287 -26.84 6.89 4.94
CA GLN A 287 -26.07 7.87 4.18
C GLN A 287 -25.60 8.94 5.15
N THR A 288 -24.28 9.08 5.33
CA THR A 288 -23.70 10.17 6.12
C THR A 288 -24.03 11.50 5.47
N SER A 289 -24.47 12.49 6.25
CA SER A 289 -24.77 13.82 5.71
C SER A 289 -23.49 14.47 5.16
N LEU A 290 -23.63 15.39 4.20
CA LEU A 290 -22.48 16.10 3.63
C LEU A 290 -21.70 16.90 4.70
N ILE A 291 -22.39 17.36 5.74
CA ILE A 291 -21.80 18.04 6.90
C ILE A 291 -20.94 17.05 7.70
N ASP A 292 -21.48 15.87 8.02
CA ASP A 292 -20.73 14.82 8.71
C ASP A 292 -19.49 14.39 7.92
N THR A 293 -19.63 14.23 6.59
CA THR A 293 -18.50 13.93 5.70
C THR A 293 -17.44 15.02 5.75
N GLN A 294 -17.83 16.30 5.74
CA GLN A 294 -16.90 17.41 5.83
C GLN A 294 -16.17 17.44 7.19
N GLU A 295 -16.88 17.21 8.29
CA GLU A 295 -16.27 17.18 9.63
C GLU A 295 -15.29 16.01 9.77
N MET A 296 -15.68 14.81 9.34
CA MET A 296 -14.79 13.65 9.32
C MET A 296 -13.57 13.89 8.43
N ALA A 297 -13.75 14.43 7.22
CA ALA A 297 -12.64 14.76 6.32
C ALA A 297 -11.68 15.77 6.95
N LYS A 298 -12.17 16.80 7.65
CA LYS A 298 -11.33 17.76 8.39
C LYS A 298 -10.53 17.10 9.50
N ALA A 299 -11.14 16.19 10.25
CA ALA A 299 -10.49 15.50 11.36
C ALA A 299 -9.44 14.47 10.89
N VAL A 300 -9.69 13.82 9.75
CA VAL A 300 -8.82 12.77 9.20
C VAL A 300 -7.68 13.34 8.36
N LEU A 301 -7.87 14.49 7.69
CA LEU A 301 -6.88 15.11 6.83
C LEU A 301 -5.45 15.18 7.43
N PRO A 302 -5.22 15.80 8.61
CA PRO A 302 -3.87 15.89 9.16
C PRO A 302 -3.28 14.52 9.52
N LYS A 303 -4.12 13.53 9.85
CA LYS A 303 -3.67 12.17 10.19
C LYS A 303 -3.17 11.40 8.97
N ILE A 304 -3.68 11.70 7.78
CA ILE A 304 -3.36 10.94 6.56
C ILE A 304 -2.38 11.67 5.63
N THR A 305 -2.19 12.98 5.82
CA THR A 305 -1.27 13.79 4.99
C THR A 305 -0.15 14.46 5.78
N GLY A 306 -0.22 14.50 7.12
CA GLY A 306 0.64 15.36 7.94
C GLY A 306 0.43 16.86 7.69
N ASN A 307 -0.60 17.26 6.91
CA ASN A 307 -0.79 18.63 6.43
C ASN A 307 -2.28 19.02 6.37
N SER A 308 -2.66 19.98 7.18
CA SER A 308 -4.04 20.49 7.28
C SER A 308 -4.40 21.58 6.28
N ALA A 309 -3.46 22.00 5.41
CA ALA A 309 -3.64 23.18 4.55
C ALA A 309 -4.48 22.94 3.29
N TYR A 310 -4.87 21.70 2.97
CA TYR A 310 -5.68 21.40 1.79
C TYR A 310 -7.12 21.92 1.91
N ASN A 311 -7.66 22.44 0.81
CA ASN A 311 -9.06 22.83 0.72
C ASN A 311 -9.94 21.62 0.41
N ILE A 312 -10.62 21.12 1.43
CA ILE A 312 -11.57 19.98 1.33
C ILE A 312 -13.04 20.43 1.33
N ASN A 313 -13.32 21.73 1.17
CA ASN A 313 -14.69 22.27 1.22
C ASN A 313 -15.44 22.17 -0.11
N ASN A 314 -14.84 21.59 -1.15
CA ASN A 314 -15.48 21.44 -2.44
C ASN A 314 -16.67 20.46 -2.33
N GLN A 315 -17.88 20.92 -2.67
CA GLN A 315 -19.10 20.11 -2.53
C GLN A 315 -19.13 18.88 -3.44
N GLN A 316 -18.56 18.95 -4.65
CA GLN A 316 -18.50 17.80 -5.56
C GLN A 316 -17.56 16.73 -5.01
N PHE A 317 -16.40 17.14 -4.50
CA PHE A 317 -15.48 16.25 -3.81
C PHE A 317 -16.13 15.57 -2.61
N LEU A 318 -16.73 16.36 -1.70
CA LEU A 318 -17.37 15.83 -0.50
C LEU A 318 -18.54 14.89 -0.84
N SER A 319 -19.32 15.20 -1.87
CA SER A 319 -20.41 14.33 -2.32
C SER A 319 -19.89 13.03 -2.91
N ALA A 320 -18.79 13.07 -3.67
CA ALA A 320 -18.15 11.88 -4.22
C ALA A 320 -17.58 10.99 -3.11
N VAL A 321 -16.89 11.58 -2.13
CA VAL A 321 -16.38 10.86 -0.94
C VAL A 321 -17.53 10.23 -0.17
N ALA A 322 -18.59 11.00 0.14
CA ALA A 322 -19.75 10.50 0.88
C ALA A 322 -20.37 9.28 0.19
N LYS A 323 -20.58 9.34 -1.13
CA LYS A 323 -21.10 8.21 -1.91
C LYS A 323 -20.16 6.99 -1.83
N MET A 324 -18.87 7.21 -2.05
CA MET A 324 -17.84 6.15 -2.08
C MET A 324 -17.67 5.43 -0.73
N THR A 325 -17.98 6.06 0.41
CA THR A 325 -17.85 5.40 1.72
C THR A 325 -18.64 4.10 1.82
N ALA A 326 -19.75 3.96 1.10
CA ALA A 326 -20.57 2.76 1.10
C ALA A 326 -19.78 1.49 0.70
N GLU A 327 -18.82 1.61 -0.22
CA GLU A 327 -18.00 0.48 -0.68
C GLU A 327 -17.09 -0.07 0.43
N TYR A 328 -16.72 0.77 1.39
CA TYR A 328 -15.79 0.44 2.46
C TYR A 328 -16.48 0.01 3.77
N ARG A 329 -17.82 0.00 3.81
CA ARG A 329 -18.63 -0.44 4.97
C ARG A 329 -18.67 -1.97 5.09
N SER A 330 -17.51 -2.58 5.26
CA SER A 330 -17.34 -4.02 5.46
C SER A 330 -16.87 -4.29 6.88
N GLU A 331 -17.69 -5.00 7.65
CA GLU A 331 -17.36 -5.38 9.03
C GLU A 331 -16.09 -6.26 9.08
N GLY A 332 -15.33 -6.10 10.17
CA GLY A 332 -14.14 -6.88 10.47
C GLY A 332 -12.90 -6.44 9.70
N PHE A 333 -12.90 -5.23 9.11
CA PHE A 333 -11.70 -4.68 8.47
C PHE A 333 -10.56 -4.53 9.48
N TYR A 334 -10.87 -4.21 10.74
CA TYR A 334 -9.88 -4.01 11.79
C TYR A 334 -9.12 -5.31 12.08
N ALA A 335 -9.85 -6.41 12.25
CA ALA A 335 -9.26 -7.73 12.46
C ALA A 335 -8.44 -8.20 11.25
N ARG A 336 -8.87 -7.86 10.02
CA ARG A 336 -8.08 -8.14 8.81
C ARG A 336 -6.80 -7.30 8.77
N ALA A 337 -6.89 -6.00 9.07
CA ALA A 337 -5.75 -5.09 9.09
C ALA A 337 -4.72 -5.46 10.17
N LEU A 338 -5.19 -5.88 11.34
CA LEU A 338 -4.35 -6.27 12.48
C LEU A 338 -3.32 -7.34 12.12
N LYS A 339 -3.67 -8.29 11.23
CA LYS A 339 -2.76 -9.34 10.74
C LYS A 339 -1.53 -8.79 10.02
N TYR A 340 -1.64 -7.60 9.45
CA TYR A 340 -0.59 -6.95 8.66
C TYR A 340 0.03 -5.76 9.39
N ARG A 341 -0.34 -5.53 10.65
CA ARG A 341 0.07 -4.36 11.44
C ARG A 341 1.56 -4.15 11.42
N ASP A 342 2.31 -5.20 11.77
CA ASP A 342 3.76 -5.09 11.97
C ASP A 342 4.48 -4.87 10.65
N VAL A 343 4.04 -5.56 9.59
CA VAL A 343 4.56 -5.39 8.23
C VAL A 343 4.31 -3.96 7.71
N ILE A 344 3.10 -3.43 7.90
CA ILE A 344 2.75 -2.07 7.46
C ILE A 344 3.55 -1.04 8.27
N ASN A 345 3.53 -1.13 9.59
CA ASN A 345 4.20 -0.17 10.47
C ASN A 345 5.70 -0.17 10.25
N TYR A 346 6.34 -1.35 10.17
CA TYR A 346 7.77 -1.45 9.95
C TYR A 346 8.18 -0.85 8.60
N GLN A 347 7.50 -1.24 7.52
CA GLN A 347 7.90 -0.77 6.18
C GLN A 347 7.60 0.71 5.98
N TYR A 348 6.42 1.20 6.37
CA TYR A 348 6.07 2.60 6.17
C TYR A 348 6.84 3.51 7.14
N LEU A 349 6.77 3.27 8.45
CA LEU A 349 7.38 4.16 9.44
C LEU A 349 8.88 3.98 9.56
N ARG A 350 9.36 2.75 9.80
CA ARG A 350 10.78 2.53 10.16
C ARG A 350 11.69 2.57 8.95
N GLU A 351 11.33 1.88 7.87
CA GLU A 351 12.17 1.78 6.66
C GLU A 351 12.04 3.01 5.76
N GLN A 352 10.80 3.44 5.47
CA GLN A 352 10.57 4.52 4.52
C GLN A 352 10.40 5.90 5.14
N ASN A 353 10.21 6.00 6.46
CA ASN A 353 9.89 7.25 7.16
C ASN A 353 8.63 7.93 6.57
N LEU A 354 7.63 7.12 6.24
CA LEU A 354 6.31 7.50 5.78
C LEU A 354 5.27 7.22 6.87
N ASP A 355 4.17 7.96 6.81
CA ASP A 355 3.09 7.77 7.77
C ASP A 355 2.42 6.40 7.58
N PRO A 356 2.34 5.54 8.62
CA PRO A 356 1.67 4.25 8.53
C PRO A 356 0.24 4.33 8.00
N SER A 357 -0.47 5.43 8.29
CA SER A 357 -1.83 5.66 7.80
C SER A 357 -1.91 5.54 6.28
N LEU A 358 -0.88 5.95 5.53
CA LEU A 358 -0.83 5.78 4.07
C LEU A 358 -0.93 4.31 3.68
N GLY A 359 -0.20 3.44 4.38
CA GLY A 359 -0.23 2.00 4.16
C GLY A 359 -1.60 1.41 4.42
N TYR A 360 -2.21 1.73 5.57
CA TYR A 360 -3.54 1.22 5.92
C TYR A 360 -4.65 1.76 5.03
N VAL A 361 -4.67 3.06 4.74
CA VAL A 361 -5.71 3.69 3.92
C VAL A 361 -5.66 3.16 2.49
N LEU A 362 -4.47 2.99 1.91
CA LEU A 362 -4.35 2.40 0.57
C LEU A 362 -4.68 0.90 0.55
N ALA A 363 -4.29 0.13 1.57
CA ALA A 363 -4.67 -1.28 1.65
C ALA A 363 -6.20 -1.44 1.77
N MET A 364 -6.85 -0.56 2.55
CA MET A 364 -8.30 -0.52 2.62
C MET A 364 -8.94 -0.11 1.29
N SER A 365 -8.43 0.96 0.65
CA SER A 365 -9.02 1.51 -0.57
C SER A 365 -8.95 0.56 -1.76
N ARG A 366 -7.96 -0.35 -1.76
CA ARG A 366 -7.71 -1.31 -2.85
C ARG A 366 -8.30 -2.68 -2.60
N THR A 367 -8.16 -3.23 -1.39
CA THR A 367 -8.50 -4.63 -1.12
C THR A 367 -9.29 -4.85 0.16
N LYS A 368 -9.59 -3.80 0.93
CA LYS A 368 -10.28 -3.94 2.22
C LYS A 368 -9.56 -4.91 3.16
N PHE A 369 -8.22 -4.92 3.06
CA PHE A 369 -7.28 -5.84 3.74
C PHE A 369 -7.42 -7.32 3.36
N GLN A 370 -7.76 -7.61 2.11
CA GLN A 370 -7.87 -8.97 1.58
C GLN A 370 -6.92 -9.13 0.38
N PRO A 371 -5.69 -9.64 0.59
CA PRO A 371 -4.68 -9.66 -0.45
C PRO A 371 -5.11 -10.52 -1.64
N VAL A 372 -4.80 -10.04 -2.85
CA VAL A 372 -5.12 -10.73 -4.10
C VAL A 372 -3.87 -11.44 -4.63
N ALA A 373 -3.98 -12.72 -4.98
CA ALA A 373 -2.85 -13.54 -5.43
C ALA A 373 -2.52 -13.39 -6.94
N ARG A 374 -3.32 -12.65 -7.72
CA ARG A 374 -3.16 -12.51 -9.17
C ARG A 374 -2.01 -11.54 -9.51
N ALA A 375 -1.18 -11.91 -10.49
CA ALA A 375 0.02 -11.14 -10.87
C ALA A 375 -0.28 -9.71 -11.36
N GLU A 376 -1.42 -9.47 -12.01
CA GLU A 376 -1.91 -8.13 -12.35
C GLU A 376 -2.62 -7.51 -11.14
N GLY A 377 -1.83 -6.80 -10.32
CA GLY A 377 -2.30 -6.15 -9.09
C GLY A 377 -2.25 -7.07 -7.86
N ALA A 378 -1.11 -7.67 -7.57
CA ALA A 378 -0.99 -8.57 -6.42
C ALA A 378 -0.92 -7.82 -5.06
N GLY A 379 -1.32 -8.54 -4.01
CA GLY A 379 -1.20 -8.10 -2.62
C GLY A 379 -2.25 -7.07 -2.17
N LEU A 380 -2.04 -6.53 -0.96
CA LEU A 380 -2.96 -5.60 -0.29
C LEU A 380 -3.13 -4.28 -1.03
N TRP A 381 -2.07 -3.83 -1.70
CA TRP A 381 -2.02 -2.54 -2.40
C TRP A 381 -2.29 -2.65 -3.90
N ARG A 382 -2.56 -3.87 -4.41
CA ARG A 382 -2.78 -4.15 -5.84
C ARG A 382 -1.68 -3.55 -6.72
N MET A 383 -0.41 -3.69 -6.32
CA MET A 383 0.71 -3.12 -7.07
C MET A 383 0.85 -3.80 -8.43
N ASN A 384 1.11 -3.02 -9.48
CA ASN A 384 1.45 -3.57 -10.79
C ASN A 384 2.83 -4.25 -10.71
N ASN A 385 2.89 -5.55 -11.03
CA ASN A 385 4.12 -6.32 -10.91
C ASN A 385 5.23 -5.79 -11.84
N GLN A 386 4.89 -5.35 -13.05
CA GLN A 386 5.86 -4.82 -14.00
C GLN A 386 6.45 -3.50 -13.50
N LEU A 387 5.60 -2.59 -12.99
CA LEU A 387 6.04 -1.35 -12.35
C LEU A 387 7.03 -1.60 -11.21
N VAL A 388 6.73 -2.59 -10.36
CA VAL A 388 7.58 -2.97 -9.23
C VAL A 388 8.94 -3.50 -9.69
N LEU A 389 8.96 -4.33 -10.74
CA LEU A 389 10.19 -4.90 -11.29
C LEU A 389 11.04 -3.85 -12.00
N ASP A 390 10.44 -3.04 -12.87
CA ASP A 390 11.14 -2.03 -13.68
C ASP A 390 11.82 -0.96 -12.83
N ASN A 391 11.25 -0.67 -11.66
CA ASN A 391 11.77 0.33 -10.73
C ASN A 391 12.46 -0.28 -9.50
N ALA A 392 12.67 -1.60 -9.48
CA ALA A 392 13.32 -2.33 -8.38
C ALA A 392 12.71 -2.05 -6.99
N TYR A 393 11.40 -1.80 -6.92
CA TYR A 393 10.71 -1.57 -5.65
C TYR A 393 10.56 -2.85 -4.80
N ASN A 394 10.82 -4.02 -5.37
CA ASN A 394 10.85 -5.30 -4.66
C ASN A 394 12.16 -5.59 -3.90
N GLY A 395 13.13 -4.66 -3.87
CA GLY A 395 14.35 -4.69 -3.05
C GLY A 395 14.72 -6.03 -2.40
N ILE A 396 14.68 -6.10 -1.06
CA ILE A 396 14.98 -7.30 -0.26
C ILE A 396 13.69 -8.10 0.03
N CYS A 397 12.98 -8.53 -1.00
CA CYS A 397 11.85 -9.46 -0.84
C CYS A 397 12.28 -10.91 -0.52
N GLY A 398 13.57 -11.24 -0.69
CA GLY A 398 14.06 -12.61 -0.50
C GLY A 398 13.41 -13.56 -1.51
N ALA A 399 12.83 -14.67 -1.04
CA ALA A 399 12.09 -15.63 -1.86
C ALA A 399 10.60 -15.25 -2.05
N GLU A 400 10.12 -14.20 -1.38
CA GLU A 400 8.73 -13.77 -1.48
C GLU A 400 8.46 -12.95 -2.75
N THR A 401 7.19 -12.92 -3.14
CA THR A 401 6.69 -12.04 -4.19
C THR A 401 5.63 -11.10 -3.62
N ILE A 402 5.25 -10.08 -4.36
CA ILE A 402 4.14 -9.18 -3.97
C ILE A 402 2.79 -9.91 -3.82
N ALA A 403 2.66 -11.14 -4.31
CA ALA A 403 1.49 -11.99 -4.12
C ALA A 403 1.55 -12.89 -2.86
N SER A 404 2.70 -12.95 -2.17
CA SER A 404 2.88 -13.81 -0.99
C SER A 404 1.93 -13.42 0.14
N GLU A 405 1.33 -14.40 0.82
CA GLU A 405 0.32 -14.19 1.87
C GLU A 405 0.81 -13.35 3.05
N THR A 406 2.11 -13.38 3.34
CA THR A 406 2.77 -12.58 4.40
C THR A 406 2.71 -11.07 4.12
N GLN A 407 2.54 -10.69 2.86
CA GLN A 407 2.47 -9.29 2.39
C GLN A 407 3.73 -8.45 2.69
N LYS A 408 4.83 -9.06 3.15
CA LYS A 408 6.09 -8.36 3.41
C LYS A 408 6.68 -7.78 2.13
N CYS A 409 6.79 -8.58 1.07
CA CYS A 409 7.25 -8.06 -0.21
C CYS A 409 6.31 -6.99 -0.81
N ALA A 410 5.00 -7.17 -0.66
CA ALA A 410 4.01 -6.18 -1.11
C ALA A 410 4.17 -4.83 -0.39
N ALA A 411 4.43 -4.86 0.92
CA ALA A 411 4.64 -3.66 1.74
C ALA A 411 5.97 -2.96 1.44
N ILE A 412 7.04 -3.73 1.18
CA ILE A 412 8.33 -3.17 0.69
C ILE A 412 8.08 -2.42 -0.61
N ALA A 413 7.39 -3.05 -1.56
CA ALA A 413 7.11 -2.47 -2.87
C ALA A 413 6.23 -1.22 -2.79
N SER A 414 5.13 -1.29 -2.05
CA SER A 414 4.19 -0.17 -1.94
C SER A 414 4.79 1.02 -1.19
N SER A 415 5.53 0.78 -0.09
CA SER A 415 6.14 1.85 0.70
C SER A 415 7.30 2.50 -0.06
N SER A 416 8.14 1.73 -0.74
CA SER A 416 9.24 2.25 -1.58
C SER A 416 8.71 3.11 -2.72
N TYR A 417 7.66 2.62 -3.41
CA TYR A 417 6.97 3.36 -4.46
C TYR A 417 6.41 4.69 -3.94
N LEU A 418 5.66 4.66 -2.83
CA LEU A 418 5.05 5.87 -2.27
C LEU A 418 6.07 6.88 -1.79
N LYS A 419 7.17 6.44 -1.18
CA LYS A 419 8.27 7.35 -0.82
C LYS A 419 8.81 8.06 -2.05
N ASP A 420 9.04 7.32 -3.12
CA ASP A 420 9.60 7.87 -4.34
C ASP A 420 8.64 8.86 -5.01
N ILE A 421 7.38 8.48 -5.16
CA ILE A 421 6.35 9.34 -5.74
C ILE A 421 6.09 10.57 -4.86
N ILE A 422 5.82 10.40 -3.57
CA ILE A 422 5.45 11.51 -2.69
C ILE A 422 6.65 12.44 -2.47
N LEU A 423 7.79 11.92 -2.03
CA LEU A 423 8.92 12.77 -1.63
C LEU A 423 9.73 13.27 -2.84
N ASN A 424 10.01 12.41 -3.82
CA ASN A 424 10.92 12.76 -4.91
C ASN A 424 10.21 13.34 -6.14
N VAL A 425 8.97 12.92 -6.43
CA VAL A 425 8.20 13.48 -7.56
C VAL A 425 7.36 14.67 -7.13
N PHE A 426 6.58 14.52 -6.05
CA PHE A 426 5.63 15.53 -5.60
C PHE A 426 6.10 16.40 -4.43
N ASN A 427 7.38 16.34 -4.07
CA ASN A 427 8.01 17.18 -3.05
C ASN A 427 7.28 17.15 -1.69
N GLY A 428 6.82 15.98 -1.27
CA GLY A 428 6.08 15.77 -0.02
C GLY A 428 4.56 15.97 -0.12
N ASP A 429 4.02 16.27 -1.30
CA ASP A 429 2.58 16.50 -1.47
C ASP A 429 1.80 15.18 -1.57
N VAL A 430 1.32 14.70 -0.42
CA VAL A 430 0.66 13.40 -0.26
C VAL A 430 -0.57 13.24 -1.18
N ILE A 431 -1.42 14.27 -1.31
CA ILE A 431 -2.65 14.17 -2.10
C ILE A 431 -2.34 13.91 -3.58
N TYR A 432 -1.33 14.57 -4.13
CA TYR A 432 -0.93 14.34 -5.52
C TYR A 432 -0.17 13.04 -5.69
N GLY A 433 0.63 12.62 -4.69
CA GLY A 433 1.26 11.30 -4.72
C GLY A 433 0.25 10.15 -4.68
N VAL A 434 -0.82 10.28 -3.88
CA VAL A 434 -1.96 9.35 -3.87
C VAL A 434 -2.69 9.38 -5.21
N ALA A 435 -2.95 10.57 -5.77
CA ALA A 435 -3.58 10.68 -7.08
C ALA A 435 -2.73 10.02 -8.18
N ALA A 436 -1.40 10.10 -8.10
CA ALA A 436 -0.47 9.47 -9.03
C ALA A 436 -0.28 7.95 -8.80
N PHE A 437 -0.91 7.36 -7.79
CA PHE A 437 -0.66 5.96 -7.45
C PHE A 437 -0.93 5.03 -8.64
N GLY A 438 0.03 4.15 -8.92
CA GLY A 438 0.04 3.25 -10.07
C GLY A 438 0.74 3.81 -11.32
N MET A 439 1.03 5.11 -11.40
CA MET A 439 1.82 5.70 -12.48
C MET A 439 3.30 5.28 -12.37
N ASP A 440 3.96 5.18 -13.52
CA ASP A 440 5.42 5.16 -13.55
C ASP A 440 6.00 6.48 -13.05
N LYS A 441 7.22 6.44 -12.49
CA LYS A 441 7.89 7.63 -11.95
C LYS A 441 8.06 8.73 -12.99
N GLN A 442 8.40 8.40 -14.23
CA GLN A 442 8.61 9.38 -15.29
C GLN A 442 7.27 10.01 -15.71
N GLU A 443 6.22 9.20 -15.82
CA GLU A 443 4.87 9.66 -16.10
C GLU A 443 4.37 10.60 -14.99
N ALA A 444 4.54 10.22 -13.73
CA ALA A 444 4.18 11.04 -12.59
C ALA A 444 4.96 12.37 -12.56
N ALA A 445 6.24 12.36 -12.95
CA ALA A 445 7.06 13.57 -13.05
C ALA A 445 6.59 14.50 -14.18
N LEU A 446 6.25 13.96 -15.35
CA LEU A 446 5.65 14.71 -16.44
C LEU A 446 4.30 15.30 -16.05
N TRP A 447 3.47 14.52 -15.34
CA TRP A 447 2.21 15.01 -14.81
C TRP A 447 2.46 16.15 -13.82
N ASN A 448 3.37 15.99 -12.85
CA ASN A 448 3.67 17.05 -11.89
C ASN A 448 4.18 18.33 -12.57
N ALA A 449 5.00 18.21 -13.62
CA ALA A 449 5.48 19.35 -14.39
C ALA A 449 4.36 20.10 -15.14
N SER A 450 3.24 19.42 -15.43
CA SER A 450 2.04 20.05 -16.02
C SER A 450 1.18 20.79 -14.99
N LEU A 451 1.38 20.55 -13.69
CA LEU A 451 0.59 21.13 -12.62
C LEU A 451 1.12 22.54 -12.23
N PRO A 452 0.28 23.39 -11.63
CA PRO A 452 0.73 24.63 -11.04
C PRO A 452 1.80 24.39 -9.95
N ASN A 453 2.86 25.20 -9.96
CA ASN A 453 3.93 25.15 -8.96
C ASN A 453 3.59 25.90 -7.67
N ASP A 454 2.58 26.78 -7.67
CA ASP A 454 2.20 27.57 -6.50
C ASP A 454 1.50 26.69 -5.44
N PRO A 455 2.09 26.52 -4.23
CA PRO A 455 1.48 25.72 -3.18
C PRO A 455 0.10 26.20 -2.75
N ALA A 456 -0.18 27.51 -2.83
CA ALA A 456 -1.50 28.06 -2.47
C ALA A 456 -2.58 27.60 -3.46
N VAL A 457 -2.25 27.49 -4.75
CA VAL A 457 -3.14 26.96 -5.78
C VAL A 457 -3.32 25.46 -5.61
N ARG A 458 -2.22 24.73 -5.34
CA ARG A 458 -2.24 23.26 -5.17
C ARG A 458 -3.08 22.79 -3.99
N ARG A 459 -3.26 23.62 -2.96
CA ARG A 459 -4.16 23.34 -1.82
C ARG A 459 -5.61 23.08 -2.27
N ASP A 460 -6.07 23.70 -3.35
CA ASP A 460 -7.38 23.41 -3.96
C ASP A 460 -7.27 22.28 -4.99
N PHE A 461 -6.79 21.12 -4.53
CA PHE A 461 -6.43 19.98 -5.38
C PHE A 461 -7.58 19.52 -6.29
N TRP A 462 -8.84 19.64 -5.85
CA TRP A 462 -10.00 19.22 -6.65
C TRP A 462 -10.21 20.07 -7.91
N LYS A 463 -9.76 21.33 -7.90
CA LYS A 463 -9.77 22.20 -9.09
C LYS A 463 -8.54 21.98 -9.96
N VAL A 464 -7.41 21.61 -9.34
CA VAL A 464 -6.12 21.44 -10.04
C VAL A 464 -6.06 20.10 -10.77
N ILE A 465 -6.41 19.01 -10.09
CA ILE A 465 -6.50 17.68 -10.69
C ILE A 465 -7.71 17.67 -11.61
N ARG A 466 -7.50 17.55 -12.92
CA ARG A 466 -8.59 17.55 -13.92
C ARG A 466 -8.98 16.15 -14.38
N ASN A 467 -7.99 15.27 -14.50
CA ASN A 467 -8.20 13.90 -14.95
C ASN A 467 -9.18 13.16 -14.00
N PRO A 468 -10.27 12.56 -14.51
CA PRO A 468 -11.28 11.88 -13.70
C PRO A 468 -10.74 10.71 -12.88
N GLN A 469 -9.90 9.86 -13.48
CA GLN A 469 -9.26 8.74 -12.80
C GLN A 469 -8.42 9.21 -11.61
N ARG A 470 -7.64 10.29 -11.79
CA ARG A 470 -6.84 10.87 -10.71
C ARG A 470 -7.69 11.46 -9.58
N LYS A 471 -8.86 12.03 -9.90
CA LYS A 471 -9.83 12.46 -8.89
C LYS A 471 -10.41 11.27 -8.12
N GLN A 472 -10.73 10.19 -8.83
CA GLN A 472 -11.29 8.99 -8.23
C GLN A 472 -10.32 8.34 -7.24
N GLU A 473 -9.02 8.34 -7.53
CA GLU A 473 -7.99 7.86 -6.60
C GLU A 473 -8.01 8.62 -5.26
N VAL A 474 -8.11 9.95 -5.33
CA VAL A 474 -8.24 10.78 -4.12
C VAL A 474 -9.56 10.51 -3.40
N VAL A 475 -10.67 10.34 -4.13
CA VAL A 475 -11.99 10.03 -3.54
C VAL A 475 -11.96 8.68 -2.79
N ARG A 476 -11.42 7.63 -3.41
CA ARG A 476 -11.25 6.30 -2.81
C ARG A 476 -10.41 6.37 -1.54
N PHE A 477 -9.28 7.08 -1.60
CA PHE A 477 -8.38 7.27 -0.46
C PHE A 477 -9.08 7.96 0.71
N PHE A 478 -9.76 9.10 0.49
CA PHE A 478 -10.50 9.77 1.57
C PHE A 478 -11.66 8.93 2.10
N ALA A 479 -12.44 8.30 1.23
CA ALA A 479 -13.58 7.48 1.64
C ALA A 479 -13.14 6.30 2.51
N ALA A 480 -12.06 5.61 2.13
CA ALA A 480 -11.46 4.57 2.94
C ALA A 480 -10.99 5.13 4.29
N ALA A 481 -10.28 6.26 4.30
CA ALA A 481 -9.79 6.89 5.52
C ALA A 481 -10.93 7.30 6.48
N LEU A 482 -12.05 7.80 5.95
CA LEU A 482 -13.20 8.16 6.79
C LEU A 482 -13.79 6.95 7.50
N VAL A 483 -13.97 5.84 6.79
CA VAL A 483 -14.52 4.60 7.37
C VAL A 483 -13.54 3.99 8.38
N LEU A 484 -12.25 3.94 8.04
CA LEU A 484 -11.20 3.42 8.90
C LEU A 484 -11.10 4.16 10.24
N GLU A 485 -11.23 5.48 10.23
CA GLU A 485 -11.10 6.30 11.43
C GLU A 485 -12.41 6.47 12.21
N ASN A 486 -13.57 6.20 11.59
CA ASN A 486 -14.89 6.42 12.18
C ASN A 486 -15.84 5.22 12.07
N PRO A 487 -15.41 3.96 12.36
CA PRO A 487 -16.21 2.76 12.08
C PRO A 487 -17.63 2.79 12.67
N LYS A 488 -17.77 3.29 13.91
CA LYS A 488 -19.07 3.42 14.59
C LYS A 488 -20.06 4.35 13.88
N LYS A 489 -19.58 5.43 13.23
CA LYS A 489 -20.45 6.32 12.44
C LYS A 489 -21.02 5.63 11.20
N PHE A 490 -20.39 4.55 10.76
CA PHE A 490 -20.81 3.74 9.62
C PHE A 490 -21.49 2.42 10.03
N GLY A 491 -21.84 2.24 11.31
CA GLY A 491 -22.49 1.04 11.83
C GLY A 491 -21.59 -0.19 11.92
N LEU A 492 -20.27 0.00 11.99
CA LEU A 492 -19.28 -1.07 12.12
C LEU A 492 -18.87 -1.20 13.60
N ASP A 493 -19.78 -1.71 14.43
CA ASP A 493 -19.63 -1.71 15.90
C ASP A 493 -18.50 -2.61 16.41
N ARG A 494 -18.07 -3.60 15.62
CA ARG A 494 -16.97 -4.51 15.94
C ARG A 494 -15.60 -4.02 15.50
N ASP A 495 -15.55 -2.94 14.72
CA ASP A 495 -14.30 -2.35 14.23
C ASP A 495 -13.87 -1.16 15.10
N MET A 496 -12.56 -1.03 15.30
CA MET A 496 -11.95 0.09 16.03
C MET A 496 -11.28 1.06 15.04
N PRO A 497 -11.08 2.34 15.40
CA PRO A 497 -10.32 3.26 14.57
C PRO A 497 -8.95 2.70 14.19
N ILE A 498 -8.58 2.77 12.91
CA ILE A 498 -7.34 2.16 12.42
C ILE A 498 -6.09 2.78 13.05
N SER A 499 -6.15 4.05 13.44
CA SER A 499 -5.12 4.74 14.22
C SER A 499 -4.74 4.06 15.54
N THR A 500 -5.52 3.10 16.03
CA THR A 500 -5.11 2.27 17.17
C THR A 500 -4.06 1.21 16.81
N LEU A 501 -3.81 0.95 15.53
CA LEU A 501 -2.82 -0.02 15.04
C LEU A 501 -1.42 0.56 14.83
N TYR A 502 -1.24 1.87 14.93
CA TYR A 502 0.06 2.51 14.73
C TYR A 502 0.27 3.66 15.72
N PRO A 503 1.51 3.94 16.12
CA PRO A 503 1.79 5.02 17.05
C PRO A 503 1.38 6.36 16.44
N ALA A 504 0.87 7.26 17.27
CA ALA A 504 0.73 8.66 16.88
C ALA A 504 2.12 9.21 16.54
N TYR A 505 2.26 9.93 15.42
CA TYR A 505 3.48 10.69 15.16
C TYR A 505 3.76 11.58 16.36
N ALA A 506 4.90 11.36 17.02
CA ALA A 506 5.44 12.37 17.91
C ALA A 506 5.88 13.55 17.03
N GLU A 507 5.24 14.70 17.22
CA GLU A 507 5.60 15.98 16.59
C GLU A 507 7.04 16.41 16.91
#